data_AF-A0A2R4CBF1-F1
#
_entry.id   AF-A0A2R4CBF1-F1
#
_cell.length_a   1.000
_cell.length_b   1.000
_cell.length_c   1.000
_cell.angle_alpha   90.00
_cell.angle_beta   90.00
_cell.angle_gamma   90.00
#
_symmetry.space_group_name_H-M   'P 1'
#
loop_
_entity.id
_entity.type
_entity.pdbx_description
1 polymer ?
#
loop_
_entity_poly.entity_id
_entity_poly.type
_entity_poly.pdbx_seq_one_letter_code
_entity_poly.pdbx_strand_id
1 'polypeptide(L)'
;MKLASGWHPAGPRVPLEFARVSEDTPELALALCPGARLCPTYWAWLDTADLEAARAMLQAREKITPARPDWVGTVSAAIPAGDAIAATIDAWRRAHGIDAVVWTALPARFCQQDGRMPSAHEVLHWLATRTGDQRAAAEHYIRRTPAHIDTRYRRLIEARLGWRALREAHVTRML
;
A
#
# COMPACT_ATOMS: atom_id res chain seq x y z
N MET A 1 -9.68 2.19 -12.73
CA MET A 1 -8.57 1.33 -13.20
C MET A 1 -9.15 0.00 -13.62
N LYS A 2 -8.94 -0.41 -14.87
CA LYS A 2 -9.45 -1.67 -15.42
C LYS A 2 -8.39 -2.77 -15.27
N LEU A 3 -8.78 -3.91 -14.73
CA LEU A 3 -7.91 -5.08 -14.55
C LEU A 3 -8.27 -6.14 -15.59
N ALA A 4 -7.26 -6.87 -16.07
CA ALA A 4 -7.42 -8.05 -16.92
C ALA A 4 -7.39 -9.37 -16.11
N SER A 5 -7.15 -9.29 -14.80
CA SER A 5 -7.20 -10.42 -13.88
C SER A 5 -7.74 -10.03 -12.51
N GLY A 6 -8.07 -11.03 -11.69
CA GLY A 6 -8.18 -10.82 -10.24
C GLY A 6 -6.82 -10.56 -9.59
N TRP A 7 -6.82 -10.24 -8.30
CA TRP A 7 -5.61 -10.14 -7.52
C TRP A 7 -5.03 -11.52 -7.21
N HIS A 8 -3.72 -11.67 -7.43
CA HIS A 8 -2.93 -12.84 -7.18
C HIS A 8 -2.03 -12.62 -5.95
N PRO A 9 -1.85 -13.62 -5.09
CA PRO A 9 -0.86 -13.57 -4.03
C PRO A 9 0.57 -13.64 -4.60
N ALA A 10 1.56 -13.62 -3.70
CA ALA A 10 2.97 -13.76 -4.03
C ALA A 10 3.55 -12.63 -4.91
N GLY A 11 3.09 -11.40 -4.69
CA GLY A 11 3.77 -10.20 -5.18
C GLY A 11 5.12 -9.97 -4.49
N PRO A 12 5.88 -8.94 -4.93
CA PRO A 12 7.17 -8.61 -4.32
C PRO A 12 7.01 -8.30 -2.82
N ARG A 13 7.95 -8.79 -2.00
CA ARG A 13 7.95 -8.46 -0.56
C ARG A 13 8.60 -7.10 -0.36
N VAL A 14 7.81 -6.08 -0.04
CA VAL A 14 8.27 -4.68 0.08
C VAL A 14 8.06 -4.17 1.51
N PRO A 15 8.80 -3.15 1.96
CA PRO A 15 8.69 -2.67 3.33
C PRO A 15 7.40 -1.85 3.48
N LEU A 16 6.47 -2.36 4.27
CA LEU A 16 5.14 -1.75 4.46
C LEU A 16 4.89 -1.41 5.93
N GLU A 17 4.20 -0.30 6.16
CA GLU A 17 3.66 0.05 7.47
C GLU A 17 2.36 0.86 7.37
N PHE A 18 1.52 0.78 8.40
CA PHE A 18 0.33 1.63 8.55
C PHE A 18 0.74 3.06 8.89
N ALA A 19 1.01 3.87 7.87
CA ALA A 19 1.70 5.14 8.02
C ALA A 19 1.12 6.28 7.16
N ARG A 20 0.01 6.06 6.45
CA ARG A 20 -0.62 7.07 5.61
C ARG A 20 -2.05 7.32 6.04
N VAL A 21 -2.29 8.45 6.71
CA VAL A 21 -3.65 8.94 6.96
C VAL A 21 -4.20 9.50 5.66
N SER A 22 -5.38 9.02 5.25
CA SER A 22 -6.08 9.48 4.05
C SER A 22 -6.46 10.97 4.14
N GLU A 23 -6.59 11.63 2.98
CA GLU A 23 -7.05 13.03 2.91
C GLU A 23 -8.56 13.14 3.03
N ASP A 24 -9.27 12.16 2.44
CA ASP A 24 -10.71 12.20 2.22
C ASP A 24 -11.47 11.37 3.27
N THR A 25 -10.79 10.42 3.91
CA THR A 25 -11.39 9.40 4.78
C THR A 25 -10.64 9.30 6.11
N PRO A 26 -11.29 8.87 7.20
CA PRO A 26 -10.63 8.64 8.50
C PRO A 26 -9.81 7.33 8.52
N GLU A 27 -9.22 6.95 7.40
CA GLU A 27 -8.51 5.68 7.22
C GLU A 27 -7.00 5.84 7.42
N LEU A 28 -6.38 4.85 8.07
CA LEU A 28 -4.93 4.70 8.13
C LEU A 28 -4.54 3.58 7.18
N ALA A 29 -3.95 3.96 6.05
CA ALA A 29 -3.54 3.07 4.99
C ALA A 29 -2.09 2.60 5.14
N LEU A 30 -1.79 1.48 4.46
CA LEU A 30 -0.43 1.01 4.27
C LEU A 30 0.30 1.93 3.29
N ALA A 31 1.57 2.20 3.57
CA ALA A 31 2.48 2.88 2.66
C ALA A 31 3.81 2.12 2.55
N LEU A 32 4.55 2.40 1.49
CA LEU A 32 5.93 2.00 1.35
C LEU A 32 6.78 2.79 2.36
N CYS A 33 7.41 2.08 3.31
CA CYS A 33 8.15 2.70 4.40
C CYS A 33 9.56 2.10 4.49
N PRO A 34 10.59 2.72 3.88
CA PRO A 34 11.97 2.24 3.97
C PRO A 34 12.38 1.91 5.41
N GLY A 35 12.99 0.74 5.61
CA GLY A 35 13.38 0.24 6.94
C GLY A 35 12.25 -0.48 7.71
N ALA A 36 11.00 -0.47 7.24
CA ALA A 36 9.93 -1.26 7.81
C ALA A 36 10.07 -2.76 7.46
N ARG A 37 9.25 -3.59 8.11
CA ARG A 37 9.22 -5.03 7.87
C ARG A 37 8.78 -5.32 6.43
N LEU A 38 9.55 -6.16 5.73
CA LEU A 38 9.16 -6.68 4.41
C LEU A 38 7.89 -7.52 4.56
N CYS A 39 6.82 -7.09 3.89
CA CYS A 39 5.52 -7.73 3.91
C CYS A 39 5.18 -8.27 2.52
N PRO A 40 4.47 -9.40 2.42
CA PRO A 40 3.95 -9.88 1.14
C PRO A 40 2.98 -8.87 0.51
N THR A 41 2.93 -8.85 -0.81
CA THR A 41 1.97 -8.04 -1.57
C THR A 41 1.17 -8.92 -2.52
N TYR A 42 0.21 -8.27 -3.17
CA TYR A 42 -0.62 -8.85 -4.23
C TYR A 42 -0.34 -8.12 -5.53
N TRP A 43 -0.62 -8.79 -6.64
CA TRP A 43 -0.44 -8.24 -7.97
C TRP A 43 -1.64 -8.62 -8.86
N ALA A 44 -1.88 -7.85 -9.91
CA ALA A 44 -2.93 -8.13 -10.89
C ALA A 44 -2.48 -7.60 -12.26
N TRP A 45 -2.96 -8.21 -13.33
CA TRP A 45 -2.78 -7.69 -14.68
C TRP A 45 -3.68 -6.49 -14.91
N LEU A 46 -3.10 -5.41 -15.45
CA LEU A 46 -3.88 -4.30 -15.98
C LEU A 46 -4.39 -4.64 -17.38
N ASP A 47 -5.57 -4.12 -17.73
CA ASP A 47 -6.14 -4.31 -19.07
C ASP A 47 -5.55 -3.28 -20.06
N THR A 48 -4.22 -3.32 -20.22
CA THR A 48 -3.45 -2.52 -21.18
C THR A 48 -2.06 -3.13 -21.35
N ALA A 49 -1.51 -3.06 -22.57
CA ALA A 49 -0.12 -3.37 -22.85
C ALA A 49 0.78 -2.11 -22.88
N ASP A 50 0.19 -0.92 -22.80
CA ASP A 50 0.92 0.36 -22.77
C ASP A 50 1.23 0.77 -21.33
N LEU A 51 2.52 0.96 -21.03
CA LEU A 51 3.01 1.32 -19.71
C LEU A 51 2.54 2.71 -19.25
N GLU A 52 2.52 3.70 -20.13
CA GLU A 52 2.08 5.05 -19.78
C GLU A 52 0.57 5.08 -19.55
N ALA A 53 -0.21 4.32 -20.32
CA ALA A 53 -1.61 4.09 -20.03
C ALA A 53 -1.81 3.41 -18.67
N ALA A 54 -0.99 2.40 -18.33
CA ALA A 54 -1.03 1.74 -17.02
C ALA A 54 -0.72 2.71 -15.87
N ARG A 55 0.29 3.58 -16.04
CA ARG A 55 0.59 4.65 -15.07
C ARG A 55 -0.57 5.61 -14.90
N ALA A 56 -1.17 6.07 -16.00
CA ALA A 56 -2.30 7.00 -15.98
C ALA A 56 -3.53 6.38 -15.29
N MET A 57 -3.81 5.10 -15.52
CA MET A 57 -4.89 4.37 -14.85
C MET A 57 -4.69 4.29 -13.34
N LEU A 58 -3.44 4.07 -12.88
CA LEU A 58 -3.10 4.04 -11.46
C LEU A 58 -3.14 5.46 -10.86
N GLN A 59 -2.58 6.45 -11.55
CA GLN A 59 -2.61 7.86 -11.16
C GLN A 59 -4.04 8.35 -10.91
N ALA A 60 -4.95 8.07 -11.85
CA ALA A 60 -6.35 8.46 -11.76
C ALA A 60 -7.08 7.76 -10.61
N ARG A 61 -6.81 6.47 -10.38
CA ARG A 61 -7.38 5.70 -9.25
C ARG A 61 -6.97 6.30 -7.90
N GLU A 62 -5.70 6.62 -7.75
CA GLU A 62 -5.10 7.10 -6.49
C GLU A 62 -5.22 8.63 -6.34
N LYS A 63 -5.89 9.32 -7.29
CA LYS A 63 -6.02 10.78 -7.35
C LYS A 63 -4.68 11.53 -7.25
N ILE A 64 -3.63 10.95 -7.83
CA ILE A 64 -2.27 11.53 -7.80
C ILE A 64 -2.21 12.71 -8.75
N THR A 65 -1.76 13.86 -8.23
CA THR A 65 -1.58 15.09 -9.02
C THR A 65 -0.49 14.92 -10.10
N PRO A 66 -0.64 15.54 -11.29
CA PRO A 66 0.40 15.55 -12.32
C PRO A 66 1.75 16.13 -11.87
N ALA A 67 1.76 16.94 -10.80
CA ALA A 67 2.99 17.49 -10.23
C ALA A 67 3.81 16.44 -9.44
N ARG A 68 3.26 15.24 -9.19
CA ARG A 68 3.90 14.15 -8.44
C ARG A 68 3.94 12.84 -9.24
N PRO A 69 4.57 12.83 -10.44
CA PRO A 69 4.70 11.60 -11.22
C PRO A 69 5.55 10.54 -10.53
N ASP A 70 6.38 10.96 -9.55
CA ASP A 70 7.17 10.11 -8.65
C ASP A 70 6.31 9.24 -7.73
N TRP A 71 5.05 9.58 -7.51
CA TRP A 71 4.11 8.79 -6.70
C TRP A 71 3.51 7.60 -7.45
N VAL A 72 3.81 7.46 -8.74
CA VAL A 72 3.54 6.25 -9.52
C VAL A 72 4.89 5.62 -9.87
N GLY A 73 5.27 4.60 -9.11
CA GLY A 73 6.51 3.87 -9.36
C GLY A 73 6.36 2.94 -10.56
N THR A 74 7.43 2.77 -11.33
CA THR A 74 7.47 1.85 -12.47
C THR A 74 8.81 1.16 -12.60
N VAL A 75 8.78 -0.08 -13.12
CA VAL A 75 9.95 -0.78 -13.63
C VAL A 75 9.57 -1.50 -14.92
N SER A 76 10.30 -1.23 -16.00
CA SER A 76 10.16 -1.89 -17.31
C SER A 76 11.50 -2.28 -17.94
N ALA A 77 12.58 -1.70 -17.43
CA ALA A 77 13.96 -1.98 -17.79
C ALA A 77 14.82 -2.03 -16.53
N ALA A 78 16.12 -2.26 -16.69
CA ALA A 78 17.07 -2.15 -15.58
C ALA A 78 16.98 -0.76 -14.95
N ILE A 79 16.80 -0.73 -13.63
CA ILE A 79 16.65 0.48 -12.84
C ILE A 79 17.99 1.12 -12.47
N PRO A 80 18.03 2.46 -12.29
CA PRO A 80 19.18 3.14 -11.71
C PRO A 80 19.54 2.61 -10.31
N ALA A 81 20.84 2.59 -9.99
CA ALA A 81 21.31 2.17 -8.68
C ALA A 81 20.80 3.11 -7.56
N GLY A 82 20.38 2.53 -6.43
CA GLY A 82 20.04 3.29 -5.21
C GLY A 82 18.59 3.18 -4.74
N ASP A 83 17.65 2.75 -5.58
CA ASP A 83 16.25 2.50 -5.16
C ASP A 83 16.05 1.02 -4.79
N ALA A 84 16.15 0.72 -3.49
CA ALA A 84 15.99 -0.65 -2.97
C ALA A 84 14.59 -1.23 -3.18
N ILE A 85 13.54 -0.40 -3.21
CA ILE A 85 12.17 -0.86 -3.43
C ILE A 85 12.00 -1.23 -4.89
N ALA A 86 12.38 -0.34 -5.80
CA ALA A 86 12.35 -0.62 -7.24
C ALA A 86 13.20 -1.86 -7.55
N ALA A 87 14.37 -2.04 -6.92
CA ALA A 87 15.22 -3.23 -7.10
C ALA A 87 14.55 -4.53 -6.67
N THR A 88 13.82 -4.48 -5.57
CA THR A 88 13.04 -5.63 -5.10
C THR A 88 11.92 -5.98 -6.09
N ILE A 89 11.21 -4.97 -6.60
CA ILE A 89 10.12 -5.16 -7.56
C ILE A 89 10.66 -5.66 -8.90
N ASP A 90 11.76 -5.13 -9.40
CA ASP A 90 12.39 -5.53 -10.66
C ASP A 90 12.98 -6.95 -10.60
N ALA A 91 13.56 -7.35 -9.46
CA ALA A 91 13.97 -8.73 -9.23
C ALA A 91 12.79 -9.69 -9.28
N TRP A 92 11.68 -9.34 -8.62
CA TRP A 92 10.44 -10.12 -8.67
C TRP A 92 9.87 -10.19 -10.09
N ARG A 93 9.80 -9.05 -10.79
CA ARG A 93 9.33 -8.94 -12.17
C ARG A 93 10.08 -9.89 -13.10
N ARG A 94 11.42 -9.86 -13.06
CA ARG A 94 12.27 -10.76 -13.87
C ARG A 94 12.01 -12.23 -13.55
N ALA A 95 11.92 -12.58 -12.27
CA ALA A 95 11.67 -13.95 -11.85
C ALA A 95 10.31 -14.50 -12.32
N HIS A 96 9.34 -13.63 -12.60
CA HIS A 96 8.00 -13.98 -13.06
C HIS A 96 7.79 -13.76 -14.58
N GLY A 97 8.83 -13.34 -15.32
CA GLY A 97 8.73 -13.09 -16.76
C GLY A 97 7.76 -11.97 -17.13
N ILE A 98 7.61 -10.96 -16.28
CA ILE A 98 6.70 -9.83 -16.48
C ILE A 98 7.44 -8.69 -17.19
N ASP A 99 6.82 -8.07 -18.19
CA ASP A 99 7.47 -6.99 -18.97
C ASP A 99 7.65 -5.72 -18.16
N ALA A 100 6.58 -5.27 -17.47
CA ALA A 100 6.59 -4.07 -16.65
C ALA A 100 5.70 -4.18 -15.41
N VAL A 101 6.04 -3.43 -14.37
CA VAL A 101 5.26 -3.31 -13.13
C VAL A 101 5.05 -1.84 -12.81
N VAL A 102 3.83 -1.49 -12.40
CA VAL A 102 3.50 -0.19 -11.82
C VAL A 102 2.98 -0.38 -10.40
N TRP A 103 3.27 0.56 -9.50
CA TRP A 103 2.77 0.54 -8.13
C TRP A 103 2.58 1.95 -7.56
N THR A 104 1.74 2.04 -6.53
CA THR A 104 1.52 3.29 -5.81
C THR A 104 2.71 3.56 -4.90
N ALA A 105 3.44 4.64 -5.17
CA ALA A 105 4.61 5.09 -4.39
C ALA A 105 4.27 6.30 -3.50
N LEU A 106 3.02 6.37 -3.03
CA LEU A 106 2.59 7.39 -2.08
C LEU A 106 3.41 7.29 -0.79
N PRO A 107 4.00 8.40 -0.31
CA PRO A 107 4.78 8.37 0.91
C PRO A 107 3.87 8.18 2.13
N ALA A 108 4.51 7.85 3.26
CA ALA A 108 3.88 8.03 4.57
C ALA A 108 3.31 9.45 4.69
N ARG A 109 2.19 9.60 5.40
CA ARG A 109 1.55 10.89 5.62
C ARG A 109 0.92 10.90 7.00
N PHE A 110 1.30 11.87 7.81
CA PHE A 110 0.75 12.04 9.14
C PHE A 110 0.75 13.51 9.54
N CYS A 111 -0.25 13.94 10.32
CA CYS A 111 -0.49 15.36 10.62
C CYS A 111 -0.52 16.24 9.35
N GLN A 112 -1.21 15.78 8.31
CA GLN A 112 -1.36 16.48 7.02
C GLN A 112 -0.04 16.81 6.29
N GLN A 113 1.04 16.09 6.60
CA GLN A 113 2.34 16.26 5.95
C GLN A 113 2.76 14.98 5.23
N ASP A 114 2.93 15.05 3.91
CA ASP A 114 3.51 13.94 3.12
C ASP A 114 4.99 13.76 3.44
N GLY A 115 5.45 12.51 3.43
CA GLY A 115 6.80 12.11 3.84
C GLY A 115 6.98 11.97 5.35
N ARG A 116 6.03 12.45 6.18
CA ARG A 116 6.13 12.35 7.63
C ARG A 116 5.73 10.96 8.10
N MET A 117 6.72 10.19 8.54
CA MET A 117 6.54 8.89 9.17
C MET A 117 6.08 9.05 10.62
N PRO A 118 4.91 8.50 11.02
CA PRO A 118 4.51 8.50 12.42
C PRO A 118 5.23 7.41 13.20
N SER A 119 5.45 7.64 14.49
CA SER A 119 5.82 6.60 15.45
C SER A 119 4.64 5.68 15.78
N ALA A 120 4.93 4.49 16.32
CA ALA A 120 3.90 3.58 16.80
C ALA A 120 2.99 4.22 17.87
N HIS A 121 3.57 5.04 18.75
CA HIS A 121 2.82 5.76 19.78
C HIS A 121 1.83 6.72 19.13
N GLU A 122 2.28 7.53 18.16
CA GLU A 122 1.40 8.47 17.46
C GLU A 122 0.28 7.76 16.72
N VAL A 123 0.56 6.63 16.06
CA VAL A 123 -0.47 5.83 15.40
C VAL A 123 -1.51 5.33 16.41
N LEU A 124 -1.07 4.76 17.53
CA LEU A 124 -1.99 4.27 18.58
C LEU A 124 -2.80 5.39 19.21
N HIS A 125 -2.14 6.50 19.55
CA HIS A 125 -2.78 7.67 20.14
C HIS A 125 -3.79 8.27 19.16
N TRP A 126 -3.41 8.40 17.88
CA TRP A 126 -4.34 8.73 16.82
C TRP A 126 -5.49 7.72 16.96
N LEU A 127 -5.35 6.45 16.64
CA LEU A 127 -6.49 5.53 16.54
C LEU A 127 -7.42 5.52 17.77
N ALA A 128 -6.87 5.67 18.97
CA ALA A 128 -7.61 5.75 20.22
C ALA A 128 -8.48 7.01 20.38
N THR A 129 -8.11 8.16 19.80
CA THR A 129 -8.88 9.41 19.90
C THR A 129 -10.04 9.49 18.91
N ARG A 130 -10.16 8.53 17.99
CA ARG A 130 -11.29 8.49 17.06
C ARG A 130 -12.56 7.97 17.74
N THR A 131 -13.70 8.54 17.37
CA THR A 131 -15.03 8.21 17.91
C THR A 131 -16.05 8.05 16.79
N GLY A 132 -17.20 7.44 17.11
CA GLY A 132 -18.31 7.25 16.17
C GLY A 132 -17.90 6.63 14.83
N ASP A 133 -18.42 7.19 13.74
CA ASP A 133 -18.18 6.72 12.38
C ASP A 133 -16.71 6.76 11.96
N GLN A 134 -15.95 7.75 12.46
CA GLN A 134 -14.53 7.83 12.15
C GLN A 134 -13.75 6.66 12.73
N ARG A 135 -14.08 6.23 13.95
CA ARG A 135 -13.49 5.04 14.56
C ARG A 135 -13.89 3.78 13.81
N ALA A 136 -15.19 3.65 13.49
CA ALA A 136 -15.71 2.49 12.79
C ALA A 136 -15.04 2.32 11.42
N ALA A 137 -14.87 3.40 10.66
CA ALA A 137 -14.21 3.38 9.36
C ALA A 137 -12.70 3.04 9.48
N ALA A 138 -11.98 3.66 10.42
CA ALA A 138 -10.56 3.36 10.65
C ALA A 138 -10.34 1.88 11.04
N GLU A 139 -11.15 1.40 11.98
CA GLU A 139 -11.12 0.02 12.44
C GLU A 139 -11.43 -0.95 11.29
N HIS A 140 -12.50 -0.68 10.54
CA HIS A 140 -12.93 -1.50 9.41
C HIS A 140 -11.83 -1.62 8.36
N TYR A 141 -11.17 -0.52 7.99
CA TYR A 141 -10.08 -0.52 7.02
C TYR A 141 -8.90 -1.40 7.48
N ILE A 142 -8.44 -1.23 8.72
CA ILE A 142 -7.33 -2.00 9.29
C ILE A 142 -7.68 -3.49 9.38
N ARG A 143 -8.90 -3.81 9.84
CA ARG A 143 -9.35 -5.19 10.03
C ARG A 143 -9.62 -5.90 8.70
N ARG A 144 -9.98 -5.20 7.63
CA ARG A 144 -10.10 -5.79 6.28
C ARG A 144 -8.77 -5.98 5.55
N THR A 145 -7.70 -5.36 6.03
CA THR A 145 -6.37 -5.62 5.48
C THR A 145 -5.95 -7.05 5.85
N PRO A 146 -5.52 -7.90 4.90
CA PRO A 146 -5.23 -9.32 5.14
C PRO A 146 -4.22 -9.59 6.27
N ALA A 147 -4.45 -10.64 7.04
CA ALA A 147 -3.67 -10.96 8.25
C ALA A 147 -2.18 -11.23 8.02
N HIS A 148 -1.80 -11.74 6.85
CA HIS A 148 -0.39 -12.00 6.51
C HIS A 148 0.38 -10.74 6.10
N ILE A 149 -0.30 -9.59 5.92
CA ILE A 149 0.34 -8.27 5.89
C ILE A 149 0.59 -7.85 7.34
N ASP A 150 1.56 -8.53 7.94
CA ASP A 150 1.89 -8.49 9.36
C ASP A 150 2.98 -7.46 9.65
N THR A 151 2.57 -6.19 9.68
CA THR A 151 3.46 -5.05 9.97
C THR A 151 3.70 -4.88 11.48
N ARG A 152 4.68 -4.06 11.87
CA ARG A 152 4.94 -3.81 13.29
C ARG A 152 3.76 -3.07 13.92
N TYR A 153 3.20 -2.05 13.25
CA TYR A 153 2.10 -1.30 13.83
C TYR A 153 0.82 -2.12 13.87
N ARG A 154 0.56 -3.02 12.91
CA ARG A 154 -0.56 -3.98 13.00
C ARG A 154 -0.55 -4.71 14.34
N ARG A 155 0.57 -5.35 14.69
CA ARG A 155 0.68 -6.14 15.93
C ARG A 155 0.38 -5.30 17.17
N LEU A 156 0.83 -4.05 17.19
CA LEU A 156 0.58 -3.12 18.29
C LEU A 156 -0.87 -2.66 18.35
N ILE A 157 -1.48 -2.37 17.19
CA ILE A 157 -2.90 -2.02 17.07
C ILE A 157 -3.77 -3.19 17.56
N GLU A 158 -3.47 -4.41 17.15
CA GLU A 158 -4.16 -5.61 17.60
C GLU A 158 -4.03 -5.82 19.11
N ALA A 159 -2.82 -5.64 19.66
CA ALA A 159 -2.57 -5.80 21.09
C ALA A 159 -3.27 -4.72 21.94
N ARG A 160 -3.32 -3.47 21.47
CA ARG A 160 -3.77 -2.33 22.28
C ARG A 160 -5.25 -1.99 22.10
N LEU A 161 -5.81 -2.22 20.91
CA LEU A 161 -7.17 -1.87 20.53
C LEU A 161 -8.06 -3.09 20.23
N GLY A 162 -7.47 -4.28 20.09
CA GLY A 162 -8.21 -5.50 19.77
C GLY A 162 -8.64 -5.60 18.30
N TRP A 163 -8.16 -4.71 17.44
CA TRP A 163 -8.55 -4.62 16.03
C TRP A 163 -7.87 -5.67 15.15
N ARG A 164 -8.22 -6.94 15.39
CA ARG A 164 -7.69 -8.09 14.66
C ARG A 164 -8.28 -8.18 13.26
N ALA A 165 -7.45 -8.64 12.32
CA ALA A 165 -7.89 -8.94 10.96
C ALA A 165 -9.16 -9.81 10.97
N LEU A 166 -10.12 -9.49 10.09
CA LEU A 166 -11.32 -10.30 9.91
C LEU A 166 -10.94 -11.64 9.28
N ARG A 167 -11.69 -12.71 9.59
CA ARG A 167 -11.46 -14.03 8.97
C ARG A 167 -11.58 -13.98 7.45
N GLU A 168 -12.50 -13.14 6.97
CA GLU A 168 -12.74 -12.85 5.57
C GLU A 168 -11.84 -11.74 5.00
N ALA A 169 -10.83 -11.26 5.74
CA ALA A 169 -9.85 -10.31 5.21
C ALA A 169 -8.91 -11.02 4.22
N HIS A 170 -9.39 -11.16 2.99
CA HIS A 170 -8.62 -11.57 1.82
C HIS A 170 -8.69 -10.45 0.80
N VAL A 171 -7.69 -10.37 -0.09
CA VAL A 171 -7.83 -9.50 -1.25
C VAL A 171 -8.93 -10.12 -2.10
N THR A 172 -10.12 -9.54 -2.02
CA THR A 172 -11.29 -10.00 -2.77
C THR A 172 -10.91 -9.98 -4.24
N ARG A 173 -11.21 -11.05 -4.97
CA ARG A 173 -11.37 -10.94 -6.42
C ARG A 173 -12.42 -9.84 -6.61
N MET A 174 -12.00 -8.64 -6.99
CA MET A 174 -12.92 -7.70 -7.59
C MET A 174 -13.34 -8.37 -8.89
N LEU A 175 -14.55 -8.95 -8.87
CA LEU A 175 -15.24 -9.43 -10.06
C LEU A 175 -15.52 -8.25 -10.99
#